data_AF-A0A7S1JTU3-F1
#
_entry.id   AF-A0A7S1JTU3-F1
#
_cell.length_a   1.000
_cell.length_b   1.000
_cell.length_c   1.000
_cell.angle_alpha   90.00
_cell.angle_beta   90.00
_cell.angle_gamma   90.00
#
_symmetry.space_group_name_H-M   'P 1'
#
loop_
_entity.id
_entity.type
_entity.pdbx_description
1 polymer ?
#
loop_
_entity_poly.entity_id
_entity_poly.type
_entity_poly.pdbx_seq_one_letter_code
_entity_poly.pdbx_strand_id
1 'polypeptide(L)'
;RALPSGDHSEESALIDVIFLLSGGEKRGSYGMAVLESLNNWLRHRSNRHLAERVNLLQGSILEPSDFWRSAAPSSTAIVIIANLYSRDPNVEDSENVVRVLSVKQRLPDVRVMCLLNKAQNYSLLKTADLTRRDVVCLDEFKLQVISKGCVVPGFS
;
A
#
# COMPACT_ATOMS: atom_id res chain seq x y z
N ARG A 1 20.29 20.71 23.10
CA ARG A 1 20.76 20.96 21.71
C ARG A 1 19.68 20.42 20.78
N ALA A 2 18.70 21.27 20.45
CA ALA A 2 17.62 20.90 19.54
C ALA A 2 18.20 20.81 18.12
N LEU A 3 17.96 19.69 17.44
CA LEU A 3 18.25 19.55 16.01
C LEU A 3 17.29 20.48 15.25
N PRO A 4 17.72 21.13 14.15
CA PRO A 4 16.80 21.89 13.33
C PRO A 4 15.83 20.90 12.67
N SER A 5 14.54 21.19 12.74
CA SER A 5 13.52 20.58 11.89
C SER A 5 13.85 20.96 10.44
N GLY A 6 14.58 20.09 9.75
CA GLY A 6 14.82 20.22 8.32
C GLY A 6 13.47 20.14 7.61
N ASP A 7 13.20 21.10 6.74
CA ASP A 7 12.08 21.06 5.82
C ASP A 7 12.16 19.76 5.00
N HIS A 8 11.30 18.79 5.28
CA HIS A 8 11.20 17.52 4.52
C HIS A 8 10.68 17.70 3.08
N SER A 9 10.49 18.94 2.64
CA SER A 9 10.01 19.29 1.30
C SER A 9 11.04 18.97 0.21
N GLU A 10 12.35 19.13 0.50
CA GLU A 10 13.43 18.77 -0.44
C GLU A 10 13.62 17.24 -0.53
N GLU A 11 13.49 16.51 0.57
CA GLU A 11 13.52 15.04 0.58
C GLU A 11 12.34 14.43 -0.21
N SER A 12 11.18 15.07 -0.11
CA SER A 12 9.98 14.70 -0.89
C SER A 12 10.16 14.89 -2.40
N ALA A 13 11.16 15.68 -2.84
CA ALA A 13 11.42 15.95 -4.24
C ALA A 13 11.99 14.74 -5.02
N LEU A 14 12.55 13.76 -4.30
CA LEU A 14 13.22 12.58 -4.85
C LEU A 14 12.37 11.30 -4.78
N ILE A 15 11.12 11.40 -4.34
CA ILE A 15 10.25 10.24 -4.16
C ILE A 15 9.50 9.97 -5.46
N ASP A 16 9.89 8.91 -6.16
CA ASP A 16 9.10 8.30 -7.22
C ASP A 16 8.19 7.22 -6.64
N VAL A 17 6.90 7.27 -7.00
CA VAL A 17 5.88 6.33 -6.53
C VAL A 17 5.35 5.52 -7.69
N ILE A 18 5.41 4.19 -7.55
CA ILE A 18 4.88 3.25 -8.54
C ILE A 18 3.63 2.59 -7.97
N PHE A 19 2.47 2.83 -8.59
CA PHE A 19 1.25 2.10 -8.29
C PHE A 19 1.13 0.92 -9.24
N LEU A 20 1.34 -0.28 -8.71
CA LEU A 20 1.07 -1.52 -9.43
C LEU A 20 -0.32 -2.04 -9.06
N LEU A 21 -1.25 -1.92 -10.00
CA LEU A 21 -2.65 -2.31 -9.80
C LEU A 21 -2.93 -3.63 -10.51
N SER A 22 -3.36 -4.62 -9.72
CA SER A 22 -3.82 -5.91 -10.23
C SER A 22 -5.14 -5.72 -10.97
N GLY A 23 -5.06 -5.50 -12.29
CA GLY A 23 -6.20 -5.54 -13.18
C GLY A 23 -6.51 -6.99 -13.52
N GLY A 24 -7.70 -7.49 -13.17
CA GLY A 24 -8.18 -8.71 -13.81
C GLY A 24 -8.23 -8.50 -15.32
N GLU A 25 -7.87 -9.52 -16.12
CA GLU A 25 -7.77 -9.43 -17.60
C GLU A 25 -9.06 -8.95 -18.30
N LYS A 26 -10.19 -8.89 -17.58
CA LYS A 26 -11.48 -8.43 -18.10
C LYS A 26 -11.62 -6.91 -18.00
N ARG A 27 -11.93 -6.29 -19.14
CA ARG A 27 -12.37 -4.90 -19.26
C ARG A 27 -13.56 -4.67 -18.31
N GLY A 28 -13.45 -3.68 -17.40
CA GLY A 28 -14.43 -3.43 -16.33
C GLY A 28 -14.09 -4.04 -14.96
N SER A 29 -12.93 -4.69 -14.81
CA SER A 29 -12.41 -5.08 -13.49
C SER A 29 -12.16 -3.85 -12.61
N TYR A 30 -12.34 -4.01 -11.29
CA TYR A 30 -12.14 -2.96 -10.29
C TYR A 30 -10.76 -2.28 -10.40
N GLY A 31 -9.69 -3.07 -10.63
CA GLY A 31 -8.34 -2.53 -10.80
C GLY A 31 -8.20 -1.57 -11.99
N MET A 32 -8.90 -1.85 -13.10
CA MET A 32 -8.89 -0.97 -14.27
C MET A 32 -9.68 0.32 -14.03
N ALA A 33 -10.82 0.23 -13.35
CA ALA A 33 -11.61 1.41 -12.98
C ALA A 33 -10.82 2.33 -12.03
N VAL A 34 -10.08 1.76 -11.08
CA VAL A 34 -9.19 2.51 -10.18
C VAL A 34 -8.05 3.16 -10.95
N LEU A 35 -7.40 2.42 -11.86
CA LEU A 35 -6.30 2.96 -12.68
C LEU A 35 -6.77 4.12 -13.57
N GLU A 36 -7.93 3.99 -14.20
CA GLU A 36 -8.53 5.06 -15.01
C GLU A 36 -8.87 6.28 -14.15
N SER A 37 -9.46 6.07 -12.99
CA SER A 37 -9.79 7.15 -12.04
C SER A 37 -8.54 7.88 -11.56
N LEU A 38 -7.46 7.16 -11.21
CA LEU A 38 -6.17 7.71 -10.82
C LEU A 38 -5.52 8.49 -11.96
N ASN A 39 -5.50 7.94 -13.17
CA ASN A 39 -4.95 8.62 -14.33
C ASN A 39 -5.72 9.92 -14.64
N ASN A 40 -7.05 9.91 -14.53
CA ASN A 40 -7.86 11.11 -14.68
C ASN A 40 -7.59 12.13 -13.57
N TRP A 41 -7.42 11.67 -12.34
CA TRP A 41 -7.08 12.52 -11.19
C TRP A 41 -5.69 13.16 -11.34
N LEU A 42 -4.68 12.43 -11.81
CA LEU A 42 -3.33 12.96 -12.06
C LEU A 42 -3.31 14.01 -13.18
N ARG A 43 -4.21 13.91 -14.16
CA ARG A 43 -4.34 14.88 -15.26
C ARG A 43 -4.98 16.21 -14.83
N HIS A 44 -5.60 16.27 -13.65
CA HIS A 44 -6.20 17.50 -13.15
C HIS A 44 -5.11 18.57 -12.89
N ARG A 45 -5.38 19.85 -13.23
CA ARG A 45 -4.37 20.93 -13.13
C ARG A 45 -3.74 21.06 -11.74
N SER A 46 -4.51 20.85 -10.69
CA SER A 46 -4.03 20.91 -9.31
C SER A 46 -2.98 19.84 -8.99
N ASN A 47 -2.99 18.72 -9.71
CA ASN A 47 -2.21 17.52 -9.38
C ASN A 47 -1.05 17.28 -10.34
N ARG A 48 -0.82 18.18 -11.30
CA ARG A 48 0.22 18.02 -12.33
C ARG A 48 1.63 17.86 -11.75
N HIS A 49 1.90 18.49 -10.61
CA HIS A 49 3.15 18.35 -9.88
C HIS A 49 3.38 16.93 -9.33
N LEU A 50 2.33 16.11 -9.17
CA LEU A 50 2.41 14.71 -8.77
C LEU A 50 2.58 13.79 -10.00
N ALA A 51 2.05 14.18 -11.15
CA ALA A 51 2.07 13.35 -12.35
C ALA A 51 3.49 13.04 -12.85
N GLU A 52 4.47 13.89 -12.55
CA GLU A 52 5.89 13.66 -12.87
C GLU A 52 6.55 12.60 -11.98
N ARG A 53 5.96 12.31 -10.81
CA ARG A 53 6.51 11.41 -9.78
C ARG A 53 5.70 10.11 -9.61
N VAL A 54 4.51 10.06 -10.21
CA VAL A 54 3.58 8.93 -10.05
C VAL A 54 3.51 8.13 -11.34
N ASN A 55 4.02 6.91 -11.28
CA ASN A 55 3.97 5.95 -12.37
C ASN A 55 2.87 4.92 -12.09
N LEU A 56 1.92 4.80 -13.02
CA LEU A 56 0.82 3.83 -12.93
C LEU A 56 1.14 2.62 -13.81
N LEU A 57 1.18 1.44 -13.21
CA LEU A 57 1.41 0.16 -13.89
C LEU A 57 0.20 -0.75 -13.69
N GLN A 58 -0.26 -1.35 -14.78
CA GLN A 58 -1.22 -2.45 -14.74
C GLN A 58 -0.45 -3.77 -14.66
N GLY A 59 -0.71 -4.58 -13.65
CA GLY A 59 -0.05 -5.86 -13.46
C GLY A 59 -0.17 -6.41 -12.04
N SER A 60 0.41 -7.58 -11.80
CA SER A 60 0.41 -8.24 -10.49
C SER A 60 1.83 -8.45 -9.99
N ILE A 61 2.12 -8.06 -8.75
CA ILE A 61 3.44 -8.29 -8.13
C ILE A 61 3.83 -9.79 -8.04
N LEU A 62 2.84 -10.68 -8.18
CA LEU A 62 3.06 -12.12 -8.20
C LEU A 62 3.72 -12.59 -9.50
N GLU A 63 3.45 -11.88 -10.60
CA GLU A 63 3.95 -12.19 -11.93
C GLU A 63 5.41 -11.70 -12.06
N PRO A 64 6.38 -12.58 -12.41
CA PRO A 64 7.79 -12.19 -12.47
C PRO A 64 8.08 -11.03 -13.42
N SER A 65 7.39 -10.96 -14.57
CA SER A 65 7.59 -9.86 -15.53
C SER A 65 7.15 -8.51 -14.95
N ASP A 66 6.02 -8.48 -14.25
CA ASP A 66 5.49 -7.33 -13.52
C ASP A 66 6.40 -6.88 -12.38
N PHE A 67 6.91 -7.85 -11.62
CA PHE A 67 7.80 -7.61 -10.51
C PHE A 67 9.04 -6.81 -10.92
N TRP A 68 9.69 -7.18 -12.04
CA TRP A 68 10.87 -6.46 -12.52
C TRP A 68 10.53 -5.07 -13.09
N ARG A 69 9.47 -4.96 -13.91
CA ARG A 69 9.10 -3.65 -14.51
C ARG A 69 8.56 -2.64 -13.50
N SER A 70 8.07 -3.09 -12.34
CA SER A 70 7.66 -2.21 -11.25
C SER A 70 8.81 -1.64 -10.43
N ALA A 71 10.06 -1.91 -10.82
CA ALA A 71 11.26 -1.48 -10.12
C ALA A 71 11.28 -1.86 -8.62
N ALA A 72 10.54 -2.91 -8.23
CA ALA A 72 10.48 -3.41 -6.86
C ALA A 72 11.87 -3.66 -6.24
N PRO A 73 12.87 -4.22 -6.95
CA PRO A 73 14.23 -4.41 -6.41
C PRO A 73 14.98 -3.13 -6.06
N SER A 74 14.60 -1.99 -6.65
CA SER A 74 15.21 -0.68 -6.40
C SER A 74 14.39 0.19 -5.44
N SER A 75 13.23 -0.30 -5.00
CA SER A 75 12.34 0.42 -4.11
C SER A 75 12.86 0.45 -2.67
N THR A 76 12.72 1.58 -1.98
CA THR A 76 13.06 1.70 -0.55
C THR A 76 12.03 1.00 0.34
N ALA A 77 10.77 0.98 -0.09
CA ALA A 77 9.68 0.31 0.60
C ALA A 77 8.58 -0.08 -0.38
N ILE A 78 7.87 -1.16 -0.06
CA ILE A 78 6.71 -1.65 -0.80
C ILE A 78 5.50 -1.61 0.12
N VAL A 79 4.41 -0.99 -0.33
CA VAL A 79 3.15 -0.92 0.42
C VAL A 79 2.09 -1.75 -0.28
N ILE A 80 1.55 -2.74 0.42
CA ILE A 80 0.44 -3.56 -0.06
C ILE A 80 -0.84 -3.06 0.62
N ILE A 81 -1.77 -2.56 -0.20
CA ILE A 81 -3.00 -1.91 0.25
C ILE A 81 -4.18 -2.86 0.04
N ALA A 82 -4.96 -3.11 1.09
CA ALA A 82 -6.18 -3.90 1.01
C ALA A 82 -7.32 -3.15 0.31
N ASN A 83 -8.11 -3.89 -0.47
CA ASN A 83 -9.39 -3.40 -0.95
C ASN A 83 -10.42 -3.29 0.20
N LEU A 84 -10.68 -2.06 0.65
CA LEU A 84 -11.62 -1.74 1.72
C LEU A 84 -13.08 -2.14 1.41
N TYR A 85 -13.40 -2.32 0.13
CA TYR A 85 -14.74 -2.65 -0.36
C TYR A 85 -14.83 -4.08 -0.88
N SER A 86 -13.87 -4.94 -0.51
CA SER A 86 -13.93 -6.36 -0.88
C SER A 86 -15.20 -7.02 -0.33
N ARG A 87 -15.78 -7.91 -1.13
CA ARG A 87 -16.95 -8.73 -0.72
C ARG A 87 -16.58 -9.71 0.38
N ASP A 88 -15.36 -10.25 0.33
CA ASP A 88 -14.81 -11.13 1.35
C ASP A 88 -13.45 -10.60 1.82
N PRO A 89 -13.42 -9.91 2.97
CA PRO A 89 -12.19 -9.39 3.54
C PRO A 89 -11.14 -10.45 3.88
N ASN A 90 -11.54 -11.70 4.18
CA ASN A 90 -10.56 -12.74 4.50
C ASN A 90 -9.85 -13.23 3.25
N VAL A 91 -10.58 -13.37 2.13
CA VAL A 91 -9.97 -13.70 0.83
C VAL A 91 -9.02 -12.58 0.40
N GLU A 92 -9.45 -11.33 0.49
CA GLU A 92 -8.62 -10.16 0.17
C GLU A 92 -7.33 -10.13 1.01
N ASP A 93 -7.44 -10.30 2.33
CA ASP A 93 -6.28 -10.34 3.22
C ASP A 93 -5.35 -11.51 2.91
N SER A 94 -5.91 -12.68 2.56
CA SER A 94 -5.12 -13.85 2.15
C SER A 94 -4.34 -13.60 0.86
N GLU A 95 -4.94 -12.93 -0.13
CA GLU A 95 -4.23 -12.52 -1.33
C GLU A 95 -3.10 -11.52 -1.02
N ASN A 96 -3.35 -10.57 -0.12
CA ASN A 96 -2.33 -9.62 0.31
C ASN A 96 -1.19 -10.30 1.06
N VAL A 97 -1.47 -11.31 1.89
CA VAL A 97 -0.44 -12.16 2.52
C VAL A 97 0.42 -12.85 1.47
N VAL A 98 -0.19 -13.44 0.43
CA VAL A 98 0.55 -14.08 -0.67
C VAL A 98 1.44 -13.06 -1.40
N ARG A 99 0.95 -11.84 -1.65
CA ARG A 99 1.75 -10.74 -2.22
C ARG A 99 2.96 -10.41 -1.33
N VAL A 100 2.76 -10.23 -0.02
CA VAL A 100 3.86 -9.97 0.93
C VAL A 100 4.90 -11.08 0.89
N LEU A 101 4.47 -12.35 0.99
CA LEU A 101 5.37 -13.49 0.98
C LEU A 101 6.18 -13.56 -0.33
N SER A 102 5.52 -13.31 -1.46
CA SER A 102 6.18 -13.32 -2.78
C SER A 102 7.26 -12.24 -2.91
N VAL A 103 7.07 -11.09 -2.26
CA VAL A 103 8.04 -9.99 -2.24
C VAL A 103 9.19 -10.36 -1.31
N LYS A 104 8.89 -10.80 -0.08
CA LYS A 104 9.90 -11.19 0.91
C LYS A 104 10.76 -12.37 0.48
N GLN A 105 10.20 -13.29 -0.30
CA GLN A 105 10.96 -14.40 -0.88
C GLN A 105 12.01 -13.93 -1.90
N ARG A 106 11.74 -12.86 -2.66
CA ARG A 106 12.64 -12.33 -3.70
C ARG A 106 13.56 -11.22 -3.18
N LEU A 107 13.05 -10.42 -2.24
CA LEU A 107 13.69 -9.25 -1.64
C LEU A 107 13.52 -9.34 -0.12
N PRO A 108 14.35 -10.12 0.60
CA PRO A 108 14.21 -10.27 2.05
C PRO A 108 14.42 -8.95 2.79
N ASP A 109 15.36 -8.13 2.31
CA ASP A 109 15.80 -6.89 2.98
C ASP A 109 14.91 -5.68 2.71
N VAL A 110 14.03 -5.72 1.70
CA VAL A 110 13.14 -4.59 1.41
C VAL A 110 12.09 -4.45 2.51
N ARG A 111 11.82 -3.22 2.94
CA ARG A 111 10.74 -2.95 3.90
C ARG A 111 9.39 -3.13 3.20
N VAL A 112 8.54 -4.00 3.75
CA VAL A 112 7.19 -4.23 3.24
C VAL A 112 6.18 -3.80 4.29
N MET A 113 5.31 -2.85 3.96
CA MET A 113 4.18 -2.46 4.79
C MET A 113 2.90 -3.06 4.22
N CYS A 114 2.02 -3.56 5.08
CA CYS A 114 0.80 -4.26 4.65
C CYS A 114 -0.42 -3.72 5.39
N LEU A 115 -1.48 -3.40 4.65
CA LEU A 115 -2.81 -3.16 5.21
C LEU A 115 -3.62 -4.45 5.14
N LEU A 116 -4.22 -4.83 6.27
CA LEU A 116 -5.19 -5.92 6.36
C LEU A 116 -6.54 -5.37 6.81
N ASN A 117 -7.62 -5.98 6.36
CA ASN A 117 -8.96 -5.68 6.84
C ASN A 117 -9.19 -6.21 8.26
N LYS A 118 -8.66 -7.41 8.57
CA LYS A 118 -8.92 -8.11 9.83
C LYS A 118 -7.67 -8.38 10.65
N ALA A 119 -7.69 -8.00 11.93
CA ALA A 119 -6.57 -8.22 12.85
C ALA A 119 -6.22 -9.71 13.06
N GLN A 120 -7.20 -10.61 12.99
CA GLN A 120 -6.96 -12.05 13.11
C GLN A 120 -6.02 -12.60 12.02
N ASN A 121 -6.03 -11.97 10.83
CA ASN A 121 -5.23 -12.38 9.67
C ASN A 121 -3.77 -11.94 9.80
N TYR A 122 -3.42 -11.07 10.76
CA TYR A 122 -2.03 -10.72 11.08
C TYR A 122 -1.18 -11.96 11.39
N SER A 123 -1.78 -12.99 11.99
CA SER A 123 -1.12 -14.26 12.29
C SER A 123 -0.50 -14.93 11.06
N LEU A 124 -1.09 -14.73 9.87
CA LEU A 124 -0.62 -15.29 8.60
C LEU A 124 0.70 -14.63 8.12
N LEU A 125 0.99 -13.40 8.55
CA LEU A 125 2.21 -12.67 8.18
C LEU A 125 3.41 -12.98 9.08
N LYS A 126 3.24 -13.76 10.15
CA LYS A 126 4.34 -14.12 11.06
C LYS A 126 5.47 -14.88 10.37
N THR A 127 5.19 -15.53 9.24
CA THR A 127 6.18 -16.24 8.42
C THR A 127 7.00 -15.32 7.52
N ALA A 128 6.57 -14.07 7.32
CA ALA A 128 7.15 -13.13 6.36
C ALA A 128 8.21 -12.18 6.96
N ASP A 129 8.65 -12.41 8.21
CA ASP A 129 9.55 -11.52 8.97
C ASP A 129 9.04 -10.07 9.06
N LEU A 130 7.72 -9.89 9.10
CA LEU A 130 7.09 -8.60 9.32
C LEU A 130 6.88 -8.35 10.81
N THR A 131 7.17 -7.13 11.26
CA THR A 131 6.90 -6.72 12.63
C THR A 131 5.51 -6.09 12.74
N ARG A 132 5.00 -5.95 13.96
CA ARG A 132 3.71 -5.28 14.21
C ARG A 132 3.68 -3.83 13.70
N ARG A 133 4.85 -3.19 13.53
CA ARG A 133 5.01 -1.82 13.01
C ARG A 133 4.82 -1.73 11.49
N ASP A 134 4.93 -2.85 10.79
CA ASP A 134 4.82 -2.91 9.34
C ASP A 134 3.40 -3.24 8.88
N VAL A 135 2.52 -3.67 9.81
CA VAL A 135 1.16 -4.09 9.50
C VAL A 135 0.13 -3.19 10.15
N VAL A 136 -0.84 -2.71 9.36
CA VAL A 136 -2.01 -1.98 9.86
C VAL A 136 -3.25 -2.82 9.64
N CYS A 137 -3.93 -3.19 10.72
CA CYS A 137 -5.21 -3.91 10.66
C CYS A 137 -6.34 -2.89 10.84
N LEU A 138 -7.20 -2.77 9.82
CA LEU A 138 -8.18 -1.69 9.73
C LEU A 138 -9.30 -1.80 10.77
N ASP A 139 -9.77 -3.00 11.08
CA ASP A 139 -10.78 -3.22 12.13
C ASP A 139 -10.25 -2.83 13.51
N GLU A 140 -9.05 -3.26 13.85
CA GLU A 140 -8.36 -2.89 15.08
C GLU A 140 -8.13 -1.39 15.15
N PHE A 141 -7.61 -0.78 14.08
CA PHE A 141 -7.38 0.67 14.03
C PHE A 141 -8.67 1.47 14.23
N LYS A 142 -9.76 1.08 13.54
CA LYS A 142 -11.08 1.72 13.70
C LYS A 142 -11.55 1.64 15.15
N LEU A 143 -11.47 0.47 15.78
CA LEU A 143 -11.89 0.28 17.17
C LEU A 143 -11.01 1.06 18.16
N GLN A 144 -9.71 1.16 17.90
CA GLN A 144 -8.80 1.96 18.72
C GLN A 144 -9.14 3.45 18.68
N VAL A 145 -9.42 4.01 17.50
CA VAL A 145 -9.83 5.41 17.35
C VAL A 145 -11.13 5.68 18.10
N ILE A 146 -12.14 4.83 17.95
CA ILE A 146 -13.43 4.95 18.66
C ILE A 146 -13.22 4.87 20.18
N SER A 147 -12.43 3.90 20.64
CA SER A 147 -12.13 3.72 22.06
C SER A 147 -11.45 4.94 22.67
N LYS A 148 -10.52 5.57 21.95
CA LYS A 148 -9.86 6.79 22.41
C LYS A 148 -10.78 8.01 22.38
N GLY A 149 -11.71 8.07 21.42
CA GLY A 149 -12.77 9.08 21.38
C GLY A 149 -13.68 9.06 22.62
N CYS A 150 -13.87 7.91 23.26
CA CYS A 150 -14.61 7.82 24.52
C CYS A 150 -13.89 8.48 25.72
N VAL A 151 -12.57 8.69 25.61
CA VAL A 151 -11.75 9.30 26.68
C VAL A 151 -11.45 10.76 26.39
N VAL A 152 -11.18 11.08 25.13
CA VAL A 152 -10.81 12.43 24.69
C VAL A 152 -11.78 12.88 23.60
N PRO A 153 -12.66 13.86 23.89
CA PRO A 153 -13.52 14.46 22.87
C PRO A 153 -12.68 15.06 21.74
N GLY A 154 -13.05 14.77 20.49
CA GLY A 154 -12.33 15.27 19.31
C GLY A 154 -11.03 14.54 18.99
N PHE A 155 -10.83 13.31 19.49
CA PHE A 155 -9.64 12.51 19.17
C PHE A 155 -9.58 12.05 17.71
N SER A 156 -10.73 11.90 17.04
CA SER A 156 -10.86 11.45 15.64
C SER A 156 -10.94 12.61 14.67
#